data_AF-A0A231VD61-F1
#
_entry.id   AF-A0A231VD61-F1
#
_cell.length_a   1.000
_cell.length_b   1.000
_cell.length_c   1.000
_cell.angle_alpha   90.00
_cell.angle_beta   90.00
_cell.angle_gamma   90.00
#
_symmetry.space_group_name_H-M   'P 1'
#
loop_
_entity.id
_entity.type
_entity.pdbx_description
1 polymer ?
#
loop_
_entity_poly.entity_id
_entity_poly.type
_entity_poly.pdbx_seq_one_letter_code
_entity_poly.pdbx_strand_id
1 'polypeptide(L)'
;MSKEYVFDKKMFLIRVIYAGFLALIVFVFGIYNVLIGSSMKYLWMFICFISAYTIITNFIAISYPEKITIDDDKISFSAFHKSHVYSRNELKVFKIKEQQLAKRMYIRVNNSSIFRGRYWIDLKAYNNYEDLEKKLLEIEEIVHPNSLKFIIKNNNELHVERRKNNV
;
A
#
# COMPACT_ATOMS: atom_id res chain seq x y z
N MET A 1 -7.35 -3.73 -21.53
CA MET A 1 -7.85 -2.33 -21.57
C MET A 1 -7.38 -1.65 -20.29
N SER A 2 -6.36 -0.78 -20.35
CA SER A 2 -5.69 -0.25 -19.17
C SER A 2 -6.60 0.71 -18.38
N LYS A 3 -6.89 0.41 -17.10
CA LYS A 3 -7.57 1.36 -16.21
C LYS A 3 -6.57 2.00 -15.26
N GLU A 4 -6.67 3.31 -15.12
CA GLU A 4 -5.83 4.10 -14.23
C GLU A 4 -6.65 4.62 -13.04
N TYR A 5 -6.13 4.41 -11.84
CA TYR A 5 -6.71 4.91 -10.60
C TYR A 5 -5.75 5.93 -10.00
N VAL A 6 -6.22 7.17 -9.88
CA VAL A 6 -5.43 8.30 -9.40
C VAL A 6 -5.88 8.64 -7.97
N PHE A 7 -4.89 8.74 -7.08
CA PHE A 7 -5.06 9.19 -5.70
C PHE A 7 -5.30 10.70 -5.69
N ASP A 8 -6.18 11.19 -4.81
CA ASP A 8 -6.41 12.62 -4.63
C ASP A 8 -5.13 13.32 -4.18
N LYS A 9 -4.59 14.16 -5.07
CA LYS A 9 -3.33 14.90 -4.91
C LYS A 9 -3.26 15.66 -3.58
N LYS A 10 -4.37 16.21 -3.07
CA LYS A 10 -4.38 16.97 -1.81
C LYS A 10 -4.13 16.07 -0.60
N MET A 11 -4.79 14.92 -0.58
CA MET A 11 -4.69 13.96 0.51
C MET A 11 -3.33 13.24 0.49
N PHE A 12 -2.75 13.06 -0.71
CA PHE A 12 -1.40 12.52 -0.91
C PHE A 12 -0.33 13.49 -0.37
N LEU A 13 -0.43 14.77 -0.72
CA LEU A 13 0.46 15.83 -0.24
C LEU A 13 0.52 15.88 1.29
N ILE A 14 -0.64 15.89 1.95
CA ILE A 14 -0.68 15.99 3.41
C ILE A 14 -0.14 14.73 4.08
N ARG A 15 -0.52 13.54 3.61
CA ARG A 15 -0.17 12.30 4.33
C ARG A 15 1.24 11.81 4.08
N VAL A 16 1.74 11.99 2.86
CA VAL A 16 3.01 11.40 2.44
C VAL A 16 4.10 12.46 2.38
N ILE A 17 3.82 13.60 1.72
CA ILE A 17 4.83 14.64 1.50
C ILE A 17 5.10 15.41 2.79
N TYR A 18 4.07 15.86 3.50
CA TYR A 18 4.26 16.61 4.75
C TYR A 18 4.91 15.75 5.84
N ALA A 19 4.46 14.51 6.02
CA ALA A 19 5.06 13.59 6.99
C ALA A 19 6.53 13.25 6.64
N GLY A 20 6.82 13.02 5.35
CA GLY A 20 8.18 12.78 4.87
C GLY A 20 9.09 14.00 5.03
N PHE A 21 8.57 15.20 4.74
CA PHE A 21 9.31 16.46 4.88
C PHE A 21 9.61 16.80 6.33
N LEU A 22 8.63 16.60 7.23
CA LEU A 22 8.83 16.78 8.67
C LEU A 22 9.87 15.80 9.22
N ALA A 23 9.83 14.54 8.79
CA ALA A 23 10.85 13.55 9.14
C ALA A 23 12.25 13.95 8.64
N LEU A 24 12.36 14.56 7.45
CA LEU A 24 13.62 15.08 6.92
C LEU A 24 14.18 16.23 7.77
N ILE A 25 13.33 17.18 8.17
CA ILE A 25 13.75 18.29 9.04
C ILE A 25 14.26 17.74 10.38
N VAL A 26 13.52 16.82 11.00
CA VAL A 26 13.90 16.19 12.27
C VAL A 26 15.21 15.41 12.13
N PHE A 27 15.44 14.74 11.00
CA PHE A 27 16.69 14.03 10.72
C PHE A 27 17.89 14.98 10.65
N VAL A 28 17.78 16.08 9.90
CA VAL A 28 18.85 17.10 9.80
C VAL A 28 19.11 17.76 11.15
N PHE A 29 18.06 18.10 11.89
CA PHE A 29 18.18 18.65 13.23
C PHE A 29 18.83 17.67 14.20
N GLY A 30 18.48 16.38 14.11
CA GLY A 30 19.09 15.32 14.91
C GLY A 30 20.59 15.18 14.64
N ILE A 31 21.01 15.19 13.38
CA ILE A 31 22.42 15.16 13.00
C ILE A 31 23.18 16.36 13.58
N TYR A 32 22.61 17.57 13.44
CA TYR A 32 23.21 18.79 13.98
C TYR A 32 23.44 18.71 15.50
N ASN A 33 22.46 18.23 16.25
CA ASN A 33 22.57 18.06 17.71
C ASN A 33 23.58 16.97 18.12
N VAL A 34 23.74 15.92 17.31
CA VAL A 34 24.77 14.89 17.51
C VAL A 34 26.17 15.46 17.30
N LEU A 35 26.36 16.33 16.31
CA LEU A 35 27.65 16.92 15.96
C LEU A 35 28.13 17.97 16.99
N ILE A 36 27.21 18.75 17.57
CA ILE A 36 27.52 19.76 18.61
C ILE A 36 27.89 19.12 19.95
N GLY A 37 27.71 17.81 20.11
CA GLY A 37 28.07 17.11 21.35
C GLY A 37 27.07 17.35 22.48
N SER A 38 25.77 17.43 22.14
CA SER A 38 24.69 17.48 23.14
C SER A 38 24.77 16.30 24.11
N SER A 39 24.50 16.52 25.40
CA SER A 39 24.58 15.48 26.45
C SER A 39 23.73 14.24 26.15
N MET A 40 22.70 14.37 25.31
CA MET A 40 21.77 13.30 24.92
C MET A 40 22.08 12.71 23.53
N LYS A 41 23.37 12.54 23.18
CA LYS A 41 23.81 12.04 21.85
C LYS A 41 23.12 10.74 21.42
N TYR A 42 22.97 9.77 22.32
CA TYR A 42 22.35 8.47 22.01
C TYR A 42 20.86 8.59 21.65
N LEU A 43 20.14 9.50 22.29
CA LEU A 43 18.71 9.72 22.04
C LEU A 43 18.50 10.34 20.66
N TRP A 44 19.34 11.32 20.28
CA TRP A 44 19.31 11.90 18.94
C TRP A 44 19.68 10.89 17.85
N MET A 45 20.61 9.99 18.12
CA MET A 45 20.97 8.92 17.18
C MET A 45 19.79 7.96 16.93
N PHE A 46 19.02 7.65 17.96
CA PHE A 46 17.79 6.85 17.83
C PHE A 46 16.70 7.57 17.03
N ILE A 47 16.51 8.87 17.26
CA ILE A 47 15.60 9.72 16.47
C ILE A 47 16.02 9.74 14.99
N CYS A 48 17.32 9.87 14.70
CA CYS A 48 17.85 9.82 13.34
C CYS A 48 17.57 8.47 12.67
N PHE A 49 17.70 7.37 13.41
CA PHE A 49 17.40 6.04 12.89
C PHE A 49 15.91 5.88 12.53
N ILE A 50 15.00 6.31 13.40
CA ILE A 50 13.55 6.25 13.14
C ILE A 50 13.15 7.13 11.94
N SER A 51 13.68 8.35 11.88
CA SER A 51 13.39 9.26 10.77
C SER A 51 13.95 8.75 9.45
N ALA A 52 15.17 8.18 9.42
CA ALA A 52 15.70 7.52 8.23
C ALA A 52 14.80 6.37 7.77
N TYR A 53 14.35 5.50 8.68
CA TYR A 53 13.40 4.43 8.35
C TYR A 53 12.09 4.97 7.77
N THR A 54 11.59 6.07 8.30
CA THR A 54 10.35 6.73 7.85
C THR A 54 10.51 7.31 6.44
N ILE A 55 11.64 7.96 6.16
CA ILE A 55 11.99 8.49 4.84
C ILE A 55 12.10 7.36 3.83
N ILE A 56 12.82 6.29 4.16
CA ILE A 56 12.97 5.11 3.30
C ILE A 56 11.59 4.51 2.99
N THR A 57 10.74 4.34 4.00
CA THR A 57 9.41 3.74 3.84
C THR A 57 8.49 4.61 2.96
N ASN A 58 8.49 5.93 3.16
CA ASN A 58 7.60 6.82 2.41
C ASN A 58 8.10 7.09 0.98
N PHE A 59 9.39 7.35 0.77
CA PHE A 59 9.93 7.76 -0.53
C PHE A 59 10.50 6.62 -1.36
N ILE A 60 11.18 5.65 -0.74
CA ILE A 60 11.86 4.57 -1.47
C ILE A 60 10.91 3.40 -1.67
N ALA A 61 10.20 2.99 -0.62
CA ALA A 61 9.31 1.83 -0.69
C ALA A 61 8.02 2.10 -1.45
N ILE A 62 7.66 3.38 -1.66
CA ILE A 62 6.40 3.80 -2.30
C ILE A 62 5.23 3.11 -1.59
N SER A 63 5.28 3.07 -0.25
CA SER A 63 4.25 2.39 0.53
C SER A 63 2.86 2.99 0.33
N TYR A 64 2.78 4.24 -0.12
CA TYR A 64 1.54 4.87 -0.57
C TYR A 64 1.66 5.20 -2.06
N PRO A 65 1.12 4.36 -2.96
CA PRO A 65 1.12 4.65 -4.38
C PRO A 65 0.20 5.84 -4.70
N GLU A 66 0.63 6.73 -5.60
CA GLU A 66 -0.17 7.88 -6.09
C GLU A 66 -1.05 7.46 -7.27
N LYS A 67 -0.55 6.56 -8.10
CA LYS A 67 -1.25 6.04 -9.28
C LYS A 67 -1.13 4.53 -9.31
N ILE A 68 -2.27 3.87 -9.45
CA ILE A 68 -2.35 2.42 -9.67
C ILE A 68 -2.86 2.21 -11.08
N THR A 69 -2.07 1.53 -11.89
CA THR A 69 -2.39 1.23 -13.27
C THR A 69 -2.55 -0.27 -13.39
N ILE A 70 -3.76 -0.73 -13.70
CA ILE A 70 -4.05 -2.14 -13.89
C ILE A 70 -4.27 -2.36 -15.37
N ASP A 71 -3.32 -3.05 -15.98
CA ASP A 71 -3.40 -3.54 -17.35
C ASP A 71 -3.68 -5.05 -17.36
N ASP A 72 -4.03 -5.60 -18.52
CA ASP A 72 -4.44 -7.01 -18.62
C ASP A 72 -3.29 -7.95 -18.24
N ASP A 73 -2.03 -7.58 -18.50
CA ASP A 73 -0.84 -8.37 -18.21
C ASP A 73 0.03 -7.85 -17.05
N LYS A 74 -0.17 -6.60 -16.61
CA LYS A 74 0.74 -5.91 -15.68
C LYS A 74 0.01 -5.04 -14.68
N ILE A 75 0.56 -4.98 -13.47
CA ILE A 75 0.12 -4.06 -12.41
C ILE A 75 1.26 -3.11 -12.11
N SER A 76 1.01 -1.81 -12.29
CA SER A 76 1.97 -0.75 -11.98
C SER A 76 1.51 0.05 -10.78
N PHE A 77 2.36 0.11 -9.75
CA PHE A 77 2.23 1.04 -8.62
C PHE A 77 3.21 2.18 -8.81
N SER A 78 2.71 3.39 -9.04
CA SER A 78 3.53 4.56 -9.34
C SER A 78 3.37 5.62 -8.25
N ALA A 79 4.48 6.18 -7.78
CA ALA A 79 4.50 7.40 -6.96
C ALA A 79 5.85 8.13 -7.12
N PHE A 80 5.86 9.45 -7.00
CA PHE A 80 7.08 10.26 -7.02
C PHE A 80 8.05 9.92 -8.18
N HIS A 81 7.54 9.91 -9.42
CA HIS A 81 8.31 9.55 -10.64
C HIS A 81 8.89 8.12 -10.66
N LYS A 82 8.67 7.30 -9.64
CA LYS A 82 9.04 5.88 -9.63
C LYS A 82 7.81 5.02 -9.88
N SER A 83 8.00 3.95 -10.64
CA SER A 83 6.97 2.97 -10.93
C SER A 83 7.48 1.57 -10.61
N HIS A 84 6.76 0.85 -9.76
CA HIS A 84 6.94 -0.57 -9.50
C HIS A 84 5.98 -1.34 -10.38
N VAL A 85 6.49 -1.87 -11.49
CA VAL A 85 5.74 -2.69 -12.44
C VAL A 85 5.91 -4.16 -12.06
N TYR A 86 4.80 -4.86 -11.90
CA TYR A 86 4.75 -6.29 -11.65
C TYR A 86 4.02 -6.95 -12.83
N SER A 87 4.69 -7.88 -13.51
CA SER A 87 4.06 -8.71 -14.53
C SER A 87 3.23 -9.80 -13.87
N ARG A 88 2.07 -10.15 -14.44
CA ARG A 88 1.21 -11.22 -13.89
C ARG A 88 1.94 -12.55 -13.68
N ASN A 89 2.85 -12.90 -14.60
CA ASN A 89 3.65 -14.13 -14.50
C ASN A 89 4.65 -14.15 -13.33
N GLU A 90 4.98 -12.99 -12.75
CA GLU A 90 5.90 -12.87 -11.61
C GLU A 90 5.17 -12.76 -10.26
N LEU A 91 3.84 -12.64 -10.27
CA LEU A 91 3.00 -12.53 -9.08
C LEU A 91 2.82 -13.90 -8.40
N LYS A 92 3.85 -14.37 -7.71
CA LYS A 92 3.76 -15.63 -6.92
C LYS A 92 2.98 -15.47 -5.61
N VAL A 93 2.99 -14.27 -5.03
CA VAL A 93 2.32 -13.97 -3.76
C VAL A 93 1.62 -12.62 -3.89
N PHE A 94 0.30 -12.60 -3.77
CA PHE A 94 -0.48 -11.36 -3.75
C PHE A 94 -1.52 -11.51 -2.63
N LYS A 95 -1.22 -10.93 -1.46
CA LYS A 95 -2.08 -11.04 -0.28
C LYS A 95 -2.64 -9.67 0.07
N ILE A 96 -3.95 -9.58 0.20
CA ILE A 96 -4.68 -8.37 0.58
C ILE A 96 -5.26 -8.57 1.97
N LYS A 97 -4.83 -7.71 2.90
CA LYS A 97 -5.49 -7.56 4.19
C LYS A 97 -6.41 -6.35 4.14
N GLU A 98 -7.71 -6.60 4.09
CA GLU A 98 -8.74 -5.58 4.15
C GLU A 98 -8.97 -5.11 5.59
N GLN A 99 -9.10 -3.81 5.77
CA GLN A 99 -9.65 -3.19 6.96
C GLN A 99 -10.99 -2.55 6.59
N GLN A 100 -12.06 -3.34 6.67
CA GLN A 100 -13.41 -2.96 6.24
C GLN A 100 -13.91 -1.65 6.88
N LEU A 101 -13.65 -1.46 8.17
CA LEU A 101 -14.02 -0.23 8.90
C LEU A 101 -13.34 1.04 8.38
N ALA A 102 -12.06 0.94 8.01
CA ALA A 102 -11.28 2.08 7.57
C ALA A 102 -11.30 2.27 6.04
N LYS A 103 -11.86 1.30 5.29
CA LYS A 103 -11.70 1.17 3.83
C LYS A 103 -10.21 1.26 3.41
N ARG A 104 -9.34 0.66 4.22
CA ARG A 104 -7.89 0.58 3.97
C ARG A 104 -7.53 -0.84 3.58
N MET A 105 -6.64 -0.98 2.62
CA MET A 105 -6.11 -2.25 2.18
C MET A 105 -4.60 -2.26 2.35
N TYR A 106 -4.09 -3.35 2.88
CA TYR A 106 -2.67 -3.60 2.94
C TYR A 106 -2.33 -4.75 2.00
N ILE A 107 -1.56 -4.44 0.96
CA ILE A 107 -1.18 -5.38 -0.09
C ILE A 107 0.28 -5.77 0.07
N ARG A 108 0.54 -7.08 0.10
CA ARG A 108 1.87 -7.64 -0.04
C ARG A 108 2.01 -8.34 -1.40
N VAL A 109 3.01 -7.92 -2.15
CA VAL A 109 3.33 -8.46 -3.47
C VAL A 109 4.69 -9.15 -3.43
N ASN A 110 4.74 -10.42 -3.83
CA ASN A 110 5.91 -11.28 -3.92
C ASN A 110 6.71 -11.36 -2.59
N ASN A 111 8.02 -11.63 -2.66
CA ASN A 111 8.96 -11.49 -1.54
C ASN A 111 9.11 -10.00 -1.18
N SER A 112 8.19 -9.52 -0.34
CA SER A 112 8.14 -8.13 0.10
C SER A 112 9.43 -7.76 0.85
N SER A 113 10.28 -6.96 0.22
CA SER A 113 11.48 -6.37 0.82
C SER A 113 11.14 -5.05 1.53
N ILE A 114 12.06 -4.50 2.31
CA ILE A 114 11.90 -3.17 2.94
C ILE A 114 11.65 -2.08 1.88
N PHE A 115 12.17 -2.28 0.66
CA PHE A 115 12.10 -1.29 -0.41
C PHE A 115 11.00 -1.54 -1.46
N ARG A 116 10.36 -2.71 -1.49
CA ARG A 116 9.37 -3.06 -2.54
C ARG A 116 8.37 -4.10 -2.07
N GLY A 117 7.15 -4.02 -2.59
CA GLY A 117 6.13 -5.07 -2.42
C GLY A 117 5.26 -4.93 -1.17
N ARG A 118 5.29 -3.78 -0.48
CA ARG A 118 4.39 -3.46 0.65
C ARG A 118 3.65 -2.17 0.33
N TYR A 119 2.35 -2.26 0.16
CA TYR A 119 1.51 -1.13 -0.23
C TYR A 119 0.35 -0.95 0.75
N TRP A 120 0.16 0.27 1.21
CA TRP A 120 -0.99 0.73 1.97
C TRP A 120 -1.85 1.57 1.03
N ILE A 121 -3.02 1.04 0.70
CA ILE A 121 -3.98 1.64 -0.19
C ILE A 121 -5.15 2.12 0.65
N ASP A 122 -5.36 3.42 0.73
CA ASP A 122 -6.58 3.99 1.32
C ASP A 122 -7.60 4.16 0.20
N LEU A 123 -8.59 3.28 0.12
CA LEU A 123 -9.53 3.24 -0.99
C LEU A 123 -10.29 4.56 -1.13
N LYS A 124 -10.67 5.19 -0.01
CA LYS A 124 -11.41 6.48 -0.01
C LYS A 124 -10.65 7.62 -0.68
N ALA A 125 -9.33 7.50 -0.83
CA ALA A 125 -8.52 8.52 -1.44
C ALA A 125 -8.45 8.40 -2.98
N TYR A 126 -9.06 7.38 -3.59
CA TYR A 126 -9.10 7.18 -5.03
C TYR A 126 -10.48 7.51 -5.61
N ASN A 127 -10.51 8.09 -6.81
CA ASN A 127 -11.75 8.50 -7.47
C ASN A 127 -12.74 7.34 -7.71
N ASN A 128 -12.25 6.15 -8.08
CA ASN A 128 -13.06 4.97 -8.38
C ASN A 128 -12.74 3.81 -7.43
N TYR A 129 -12.96 4.04 -6.14
CA TYR A 129 -12.52 3.14 -5.08
C TYR A 129 -13.19 1.76 -5.10
N GLU A 130 -14.47 1.67 -5.49
CA GLU A 130 -15.22 0.40 -5.57
C GLU A 130 -14.72 -0.50 -6.71
N ASP A 131 -14.45 0.09 -7.89
CA ASP A 131 -13.91 -0.63 -9.04
C ASP A 131 -12.45 -1.06 -8.79
N LEU A 132 -11.66 -0.23 -8.09
CA LEU A 132 -10.30 -0.57 -7.67
C LEU A 132 -10.30 -1.74 -6.69
N GLU A 133 -11.15 -1.70 -5.65
CA GLU A 133 -11.31 -2.78 -4.68
C GLU A 133 -11.67 -4.09 -5.37
N LYS A 134 -12.68 -4.07 -6.23
CA LYS A 134 -13.12 -5.27 -6.96
C LYS A 134 -11.99 -5.86 -7.80
N LYS A 135 -11.28 -5.04 -8.59
CA LYS A 135 -10.18 -5.52 -9.43
C LYS A 135 -9.01 -6.10 -8.62
N LEU A 136 -8.66 -5.47 -7.50
CA LEU A 136 -7.59 -5.97 -6.64
C LEU A 136 -7.97 -7.33 -6.04
N LEU A 137 -9.24 -7.53 -5.67
CA LEU A 137 -9.73 -8.80 -5.17
C LEU A 137 -9.79 -9.88 -6.25
N GLU A 138 -10.18 -9.54 -7.47
CA GLU A 138 -10.12 -10.47 -8.61
C GLU A 138 -8.68 -10.94 -8.87
N ILE A 139 -7.70 -10.04 -8.75
CA ILE A 139 -6.27 -10.41 -8.88
C ILE A 139 -5.84 -11.34 -7.74
N GLU A 140 -6.26 -11.09 -6.50
CA GLU A 140 -5.99 -11.99 -5.37
C GLU A 140 -6.61 -13.37 -5.60
N GLU A 141 -7.80 -13.44 -6.19
CA GLU A 141 -8.51 -14.68 -6.52
C GLU A 141 -7.77 -15.51 -7.57
N ILE A 142 -7.29 -14.86 -8.63
CA ILE A 142 -6.53 -15.51 -9.70
C ILE A 142 -5.20 -16.06 -9.15
N VAL A 143 -4.52 -15.30 -8.28
CA VAL A 143 -3.21 -15.70 -7.74
C VAL A 143 -3.35 -16.74 -6.62
N HIS A 144 -4.42 -16.70 -5.82
CA HIS A 144 -4.68 -17.62 -4.72
C HIS A 144 -6.11 -18.20 -4.78
N PRO A 145 -6.41 -19.09 -5.75
CA PRO A 145 -7.77 -19.62 -5.94
C PRO A 145 -8.26 -20.44 -4.74
N ASN A 146 -7.35 -21.08 -4.00
CA ASN A 146 -7.67 -21.90 -2.83
C ASN A 146 -7.63 -21.13 -1.50
N SER A 147 -7.67 -19.79 -1.53
CA SER A 147 -7.65 -19.03 -0.28
C SER A 147 -8.96 -19.23 0.50
N LEU A 148 -8.85 -19.41 1.82
CA LEU A 148 -10.01 -19.59 2.72
C LEU A 148 -11.06 -18.47 2.57
N LYS A 149 -10.59 -17.26 2.24
CA LYS A 149 -11.41 -16.06 2.03
C LYS A 149 -12.36 -16.24 0.84
N PHE A 150 -11.88 -16.80 -0.27
CA PHE A 150 -12.72 -17.07 -1.45
C PHE A 150 -13.68 -18.24 -1.21
N ILE A 151 -13.23 -19.28 -0.52
CA ILE A 151 -14.08 -20.41 -0.15
C ILE A 151 -15.26 -19.95 0.74
N ILE A 152 -15.00 -19.10 1.74
CA ILE A 152 -16.04 -18.54 2.61
C ILE A 152 -16.99 -17.64 1.83
N LYS A 153 -16.47 -16.80 0.92
CA LYS A 153 -17.29 -15.93 0.07
C LYS A 153 -18.26 -16.74 -0.80
N ASN A 154 -17.76 -17.73 -1.53
CA ASN A 154 -18.56 -18.59 -2.40
C ASN A 154 -19.63 -19.35 -1.61
N ASN A 155 -19.28 -19.89 -0.44
CA ASN A 155 -20.25 -20.57 0.43
C ASN A 155 -21.35 -19.61 0.92
N ASN A 156 -21.01 -18.38 1.29
CA ASN A 156 -22.00 -17.38 1.72
C ASN A 156 -22.96 -17.01 0.59
N GLU A 157 -22.47 -16.86 -0.65
CA GLU A 157 -23.31 -16.60 -1.82
C GLU A 157 -24.29 -17.75 -2.07
N LEU A 158 -23.81 -19.00 -2.03
CA LEU A 158 -24.66 -20.20 -2.11
C LEU A 158 -25.72 -20.26 -1.00
N HIS A 159 -25.38 -19.84 0.22
CA HIS A 159 -26.34 -19.76 1.33
C HIS A 159 -27.44 -18.72 1.09
N VAL A 160 -27.11 -17.58 0.47
CA VAL A 160 -28.09 -16.53 0.14
C VAL A 160 -29.02 -17.00 -0.98
N GLU A 161 -28.50 -17.64 -2.02
CA GLU A 161 -29.32 -18.20 -3.10
C GLU A 161 -30.28 -19.27 -2.60
N ARG A 162 -29.80 -20.19 -1.75
CA ARG A 162 -30.65 -21.19 -1.10
C ARG A 162 -31.75 -20.58 -0.24
N ARG A 163 -31.52 -19.42 0.39
CA ARG A 163 -32.60 -18.71 1.10
C ARG A 163 -33.62 -18.12 0.14
N LYS A 164 -33.19 -17.53 -0.98
CA LYS A 164 -34.10 -16.93 -1.97
C LYS A 164 -34.98 -17.96 -2.68
N ASN A 165 -34.46 -19.16 -2.95
CA ASN A 165 -35.20 -20.23 -3.62
C ASN A 165 -36.13 -21.03 -2.69
N ASN A 166 -36.04 -20.83 -1.37
CA ASN A 166 -36.91 -21.47 -0.36
C ASN A 166 -38.02 -20.53 0.15
N VAL A 167 -38.28 -19.43 -0.56
CA VAL A 167 -39.39 -18.47 -0.34
C VAL A 167 -40.19 -18.40 -1.63
#